data_AF-A0A0E2D212-F1
#
_entry.id   AF-A0A0E2D212-F1
#
_cell.length_a   1.000
_cell.length_b   1.000
_cell.length_c   1.000
_cell.angle_alpha   90.00
_cell.angle_beta   90.00
_cell.angle_gamma   90.00
#
_symmetry.space_group_name_H-M   'P 1'
#
loop_
_entity.id
_entity.type
_entity.pdbx_description
1 polymer ?
#
loop_
_entity_poly.entity_id
_entity_poly.type
_entity_poly.pdbx_seq_one_letter_code
_entity_poly.pdbx_strand_id
1 'polypeptide(L)'
;MKILNFEITKVVYWFVLLWIGISFGIFVSACSGENKNEISGFAHVLMIDNSFSPPMQKIPVGGIVEFINSGNNPHNAIAVDKNWSTEKSFGNIVMSRGTKTKVSFPKEGVFPYFCSFHATPDGKNGMVGDIVVGNVPYNPAAKSGKSWKNVSQFSGTTRKVPSQYPTIQNAVDASNPGDLVLISEGIYLEEVTVTTPSITIRGVDRNKVIIDGQFQRGNGIMVVAADGVVIENLTARNATLNGFYWTGVKGYRGSYLTAHNNGDYGIYAFDSINGVIEHSYASGSPDSGIYIGQCYPCKAIIYDVVSEHNALGYSGTNAGGNSI
;
A
#
# COMPACT_ATOMS: atom_id res chain seq x y z
N MET A 1 45.65 43.89 -68.73
CA MET A 1 44.30 43.45 -69.16
C MET A 1 43.87 42.24 -68.34
N LYS A 2 43.12 42.50 -67.26
CA LYS A 2 42.08 41.69 -66.59
C LYS A 2 42.02 42.16 -65.13
N ILE A 3 41.00 42.97 -64.89
CA ILE A 3 40.54 43.45 -63.58
C ILE A 3 39.56 42.39 -63.07
N LEU A 4 39.63 42.04 -61.78
CA LEU A 4 38.42 41.89 -60.96
C LEU A 4 38.79 41.98 -59.46
N ASN A 5 38.13 42.92 -58.81
CA ASN A 5 38.23 43.27 -57.39
C ASN A 5 37.58 42.22 -56.48
N PHE A 6 38.14 42.01 -55.29
CA PHE A 6 37.33 41.65 -54.12
C PHE A 6 37.92 42.29 -52.86
N GLU A 7 37.05 42.91 -52.07
CA GLU A 7 37.35 43.95 -51.07
C GLU A 7 37.93 43.46 -49.74
N ILE A 8 38.61 44.42 -49.12
CA ILE A 8 39.39 44.45 -47.89
C ILE A 8 38.44 44.82 -46.74
N THR A 9 38.50 44.18 -45.56
CA THR A 9 38.87 44.75 -44.24
C THR A 9 38.02 44.03 -43.17
N LYS A 10 38.32 43.89 -41.86
CA LYS A 10 39.46 44.20 -40.99
C LYS A 10 39.29 43.39 -39.69
N VAL A 11 40.43 43.08 -39.07
CA VAL A 11 40.64 42.47 -37.77
C VAL A 11 40.73 43.57 -36.69
N VAL A 12 39.96 43.41 -35.60
CA VAL A 12 40.22 43.83 -34.19
C VAL A 12 40.14 45.33 -33.85
N TYR A 13 39.36 45.69 -32.82
CA TYR A 13 39.83 46.24 -31.53
C TYR A 13 38.65 46.74 -30.64
N TRP A 14 38.60 46.16 -29.44
CA TRP A 14 38.33 46.78 -28.13
C TRP A 14 36.91 47.12 -27.65
N PHE A 15 36.54 46.42 -26.56
CA PHE A 15 36.05 46.95 -25.28
C PHE A 15 35.80 48.47 -25.25
N VAL A 16 34.55 48.89 -25.12
CA VAL A 16 33.98 49.71 -24.02
C VAL A 16 32.48 49.88 -24.35
N LEU A 17 31.60 49.34 -23.50
CA LEU A 17 30.37 49.99 -23.01
C LEU A 17 29.51 48.93 -22.31
N LEU A 18 29.97 48.60 -21.11
CA LEU A 18 29.14 48.22 -19.99
C LEU A 18 28.16 49.38 -19.77
N TRP A 19 26.86 49.14 -19.93
CA TRP A 19 25.69 49.78 -19.30
C TRP A 19 24.45 49.55 -20.17
N ILE A 20 23.33 49.23 -19.52
CA ILE A 20 21.97 48.94 -20.06
C ILE A 20 21.78 47.46 -20.45
N GLY A 21 20.91 46.65 -19.86
CA GLY A 21 19.90 46.92 -18.85
C GLY A 21 19.63 45.69 -17.98
N ILE A 22 19.72 45.91 -16.67
CA ILE A 22 19.05 45.11 -15.65
C ILE A 22 17.59 45.54 -15.71
N SER A 23 16.77 44.82 -16.48
CA SER A 23 15.33 44.95 -16.47
C SER A 23 14.72 43.69 -15.88
N PHE A 24 14.53 43.76 -14.57
CA PHE A 24 13.34 43.29 -13.83
C PHE A 24 12.50 42.20 -14.53
N GLY A 25 12.88 40.94 -14.32
CA GLY A 25 12.03 39.77 -14.55
C GLY A 25 11.56 39.20 -13.22
N ILE A 26 10.81 39.97 -12.42
CA ILE A 26 10.07 39.41 -11.28
C ILE A 26 8.84 38.72 -11.87
N PHE A 27 8.93 37.41 -12.10
CA PHE A 27 7.75 36.58 -12.22
C PHE A 27 7.10 36.48 -10.84
N VAL A 28 6.19 37.42 -10.55
CA VAL A 28 5.18 37.23 -9.52
C VAL A 28 4.28 36.12 -10.05
N SER A 29 4.45 34.90 -9.54
CA SER A 29 3.40 33.88 -9.63
C SER A 29 2.22 34.40 -8.83
N ALA A 30 1.33 35.12 -9.52
CA ALA A 30 0.05 35.51 -8.96
C ALA A 30 -0.76 34.22 -8.81
N CYS A 31 -0.89 33.75 -7.56
CA CYS A 31 -1.87 32.75 -7.19
C CYS A 31 -3.26 33.28 -7.55
N SER A 32 -3.74 32.92 -8.74
CA SER A 32 -5.18 32.96 -9.05
C SER A 32 -5.84 31.93 -8.16
N GLY A 33 -6.81 32.39 -7.36
CA GLY A 33 -7.44 31.62 -6.29
C GLY A 33 -7.79 30.19 -6.66
N GLU A 34 -7.27 29.25 -5.86
CA GLU A 34 -7.72 27.87 -5.85
C GLU A 34 -9.22 27.84 -5.54
N ASN A 35 -10.00 27.39 -6.51
CA ASN A 35 -11.32 26.85 -6.25
C ASN A 35 -11.11 25.61 -5.34
N LYS A 36 -11.43 25.74 -4.05
CA LYS A 36 -11.27 24.69 -3.02
C LYS A 36 -12.19 23.47 -3.20
N ASN A 37 -12.74 23.22 -4.39
CA ASN A 37 -13.79 22.22 -4.63
C ASN A 37 -13.40 21.08 -5.59
N GLU A 38 -12.16 20.95 -6.05
CA GLU A 38 -11.76 19.78 -6.83
C GLU A 38 -10.38 19.24 -6.42
N ILE A 39 -10.31 18.60 -5.25
CA ILE A 39 -9.37 17.50 -5.09
C ILE A 39 -10.19 16.22 -5.22
N SER A 40 -10.45 15.80 -6.46
CA SER A 40 -10.89 14.42 -6.68
C SER A 40 -9.70 13.53 -6.34
N GLY A 41 -9.70 12.92 -5.15
CA GLY A 41 -8.63 12.01 -4.77
C GLY A 41 -8.58 10.86 -5.77
N PHE A 42 -7.40 10.57 -6.31
CA PHE A 42 -7.19 9.51 -7.27
C PHE A 42 -6.40 8.37 -6.63
N ALA A 43 -6.88 7.14 -6.79
CA ALA A 43 -6.24 5.94 -6.26
C ALA A 43 -6.25 4.80 -7.27
N HIS A 44 -5.41 3.80 -7.05
CA HIS A 44 -5.38 2.58 -7.86
C HIS A 44 -5.77 1.37 -7.02
N VAL A 45 -6.47 0.42 -7.63
CA VAL A 45 -6.64 -0.93 -7.10
C VAL A 45 -6.15 -1.92 -8.15
N LEU A 46 -5.10 -2.64 -7.82
CA LEU A 46 -4.58 -3.73 -8.63
C LEU A 46 -5.40 -4.99 -8.37
N MET A 47 -5.81 -5.67 -9.43
CA MET A 47 -6.43 -6.98 -9.41
C MET A 47 -5.37 -8.01 -9.78
N ILE A 48 -4.87 -8.75 -8.80
CA ILE A 48 -3.74 -9.67 -8.97
C ILE A 48 -4.17 -11.04 -8.48
N ASP A 49 -4.20 -11.99 -9.42
CA ASP A 49 -4.52 -13.41 -9.24
C ASP A 49 -5.85 -13.71 -8.54
N ASN A 50 -5.94 -13.66 -7.21
CA ASN A 50 -7.17 -13.85 -6.44
C ASN A 50 -7.39 -12.73 -5.38
N SER A 51 -6.72 -11.59 -5.54
CA SER A 51 -6.72 -10.51 -4.54
C SER A 51 -6.85 -9.12 -5.17
N PHE A 52 -7.51 -8.21 -4.45
CA PHE A 52 -7.44 -6.78 -4.69
C PHE A 52 -6.31 -6.18 -3.84
N SER A 53 -5.53 -5.27 -4.42
CA SER A 53 -4.44 -4.56 -3.74
C SER A 53 -4.53 -3.05 -4.00
N PRO A 54 -4.74 -2.23 -2.95
CA PRO A 54 -5.02 -2.67 -1.58
C PRO A 54 -6.41 -3.32 -1.47
N PRO A 55 -6.66 -4.18 -0.47
CA PRO A 55 -7.99 -4.75 -0.24
C PRO A 55 -8.97 -3.71 0.32
N MET A 56 -8.46 -2.63 0.90
CA MET A 56 -9.23 -1.48 1.34
C MET A 56 -8.56 -0.22 0.80
N GLN A 57 -9.31 0.58 0.06
CA GLN A 57 -8.84 1.85 -0.47
C GLN A 57 -9.67 2.99 0.09
N LYS A 58 -9.02 3.90 0.81
CA LYS A 58 -9.64 5.13 1.29
C LYS A 58 -9.46 6.27 0.28
N ILE A 59 -10.52 7.00 -0.01
CA ILE A 59 -10.52 8.19 -0.90
C ILE A 59 -11.41 9.30 -0.35
N PRO A 60 -11.17 10.58 -0.69
CA PRO A 60 -12.12 11.66 -0.37
C PRO A 60 -13.43 11.50 -1.14
N VAL A 61 -14.48 12.18 -0.67
CA VAL A 61 -15.77 12.27 -1.39
C VAL A 61 -15.55 12.87 -2.78
N GLY A 62 -16.10 12.21 -3.81
CA GLY A 62 -15.85 12.58 -5.21
C GLY A 62 -14.58 11.98 -5.80
N GLY A 63 -13.84 11.17 -5.05
CA GLY A 63 -12.64 10.49 -5.52
C GLY A 63 -12.91 9.46 -6.63
N ILE A 64 -11.84 9.10 -7.33
CA ILE A 64 -11.82 8.16 -8.46
C ILE A 64 -10.84 7.04 -8.13
N VAL A 65 -11.25 5.80 -8.40
CA VAL A 65 -10.38 4.62 -8.32
C VAL A 65 -10.17 4.08 -9.73
N GLU A 66 -8.91 3.93 -10.13
CA GLU A 66 -8.53 3.18 -11.33
C GLU A 66 -8.26 1.72 -10.95
N PHE A 67 -9.11 0.82 -11.44
CA PHE A 67 -8.93 -0.62 -11.32
C PHE A 67 -8.05 -1.11 -12.47
N ILE A 68 -6.99 -1.86 -12.17
CA ILE A 68 -6.03 -2.37 -13.15
C ILE A 68 -5.94 -3.89 -12.97
N ASN A 69 -6.15 -4.67 -14.04
CA ASN A 69 -5.80 -6.09 -13.98
C ASN A 69 -4.30 -6.27 -14.17
N SER A 70 -3.59 -6.60 -13.09
CA SER A 70 -2.15 -6.89 -13.11
C SER A 70 -1.85 -8.39 -12.93
N GLY A 71 -2.88 -9.20 -12.63
CA GLY A 71 -2.77 -10.64 -12.44
C GLY A 71 -2.77 -11.44 -13.75
N ASN A 72 -2.52 -12.74 -13.63
CA ASN A 72 -2.59 -13.65 -14.78
C ASN A 72 -4.03 -14.08 -15.12
N ASN A 73 -4.93 -14.02 -14.13
CA ASN A 73 -6.33 -14.40 -14.29
C ASN A 73 -7.19 -13.23 -14.81
N PRO A 74 -8.32 -13.53 -15.48
CA PRO A 74 -9.33 -12.53 -15.79
C PRO A 74 -9.97 -11.98 -14.51
N HIS A 75 -10.26 -10.68 -14.48
CA HIS A 75 -10.78 -10.00 -13.29
C HIS A 75 -11.92 -9.04 -13.58
N ASN A 76 -12.63 -8.66 -12.54
CA ASN A 76 -13.52 -7.49 -12.51
C ASN A 76 -13.71 -7.04 -11.05
N ALA A 77 -14.40 -5.91 -10.86
CA ALA A 77 -14.90 -5.49 -9.56
C ALA A 77 -16.38 -5.12 -9.68
N ILE A 78 -17.21 -5.72 -8.83
CA ILE A 78 -18.66 -5.53 -8.79
C ILE A 78 -19.05 -5.14 -7.38
N ALA A 79 -19.80 -4.05 -7.22
CA ALA A 79 -20.35 -3.65 -5.94
C ALA A 79 -21.29 -4.72 -5.39
N VAL A 80 -21.23 -4.99 -4.09
CA VAL A 80 -22.16 -5.95 -3.44
C VAL A 80 -23.61 -5.50 -3.59
N ASP A 81 -23.88 -4.19 -3.55
CA ASP A 81 -25.20 -3.60 -3.78
C ASP A 81 -25.59 -3.49 -5.26
N LYS A 82 -24.70 -3.90 -6.17
CA LYS A 82 -24.84 -3.88 -7.65
C LYS A 82 -24.97 -2.48 -8.26
N ASN A 83 -24.76 -1.41 -7.49
CA ASN A 83 -24.92 -0.04 -7.98
C ASN A 83 -23.79 0.35 -8.96
N TRP A 84 -22.60 -0.21 -8.82
CA TRP A 84 -21.48 -0.01 -9.76
C TRP A 84 -20.77 -1.32 -10.11
N SER A 85 -20.06 -1.33 -11.24
CA SER A 85 -19.15 -2.41 -11.63
C SER A 85 -18.12 -1.89 -12.63
N THR A 86 -16.96 -2.55 -12.71
CA THR A 86 -15.98 -2.28 -13.76
C THR A 86 -16.52 -2.67 -15.13
N GLU A 87 -17.46 -3.61 -15.23
CA GLU A 87 -18.16 -3.90 -16.49
C GLU A 87 -18.85 -2.65 -17.06
N LYS A 88 -19.55 -1.87 -16.22
CA LYS A 88 -20.22 -0.64 -16.64
C LYS A 88 -19.24 0.41 -17.15
N SER A 89 -18.06 0.53 -16.52
CA SER A 89 -17.06 1.54 -16.88
C SER A 89 -16.07 1.08 -17.97
N PHE A 90 -15.85 -0.23 -18.12
CA PHE A 90 -14.94 -0.83 -19.11
C PHE A 90 -15.67 -1.30 -20.38
N GLY A 91 -16.96 -1.61 -20.29
CA GLY A 91 -17.77 -2.14 -21.38
C GLY A 91 -17.67 -3.66 -21.56
N ASN A 92 -16.99 -4.38 -20.66
CA ASN A 92 -16.87 -5.84 -20.70
C ASN A 92 -16.74 -6.39 -19.27
N ILE A 93 -17.39 -7.53 -19.00
CA ILE A 93 -17.31 -8.23 -17.71
C ILE A 93 -15.92 -8.82 -17.43
N VAL A 94 -15.14 -9.10 -18.48
CA VAL A 94 -13.78 -9.62 -18.38
C VAL A 94 -12.78 -8.50 -18.60
N MET A 95 -12.03 -8.15 -17.56
CA MET A 95 -10.80 -7.38 -17.69
C MET A 95 -9.64 -8.37 -17.83
N SER A 96 -9.00 -8.42 -19.00
CA SER A 96 -7.76 -9.20 -19.21
C SER A 96 -6.55 -8.49 -18.61
N ARG A 97 -5.44 -9.21 -18.43
CA ARG A 97 -4.18 -8.63 -17.94
C ARG A 97 -3.78 -7.37 -18.71
N GLY A 98 -3.39 -6.34 -17.99
CA GLY A 98 -2.97 -5.03 -18.50
C GLY A 98 -4.11 -4.03 -18.75
N THR A 99 -5.37 -4.45 -18.67
CA THR A 99 -6.49 -3.51 -18.86
C THR A 99 -6.77 -2.69 -17.60
N LYS A 100 -7.37 -1.51 -17.80
CA LYS A 100 -7.71 -0.59 -16.73
C LYS A 100 -9.02 0.15 -16.98
N THR A 101 -9.71 0.53 -15.90
CA THR A 101 -10.92 1.35 -15.95
C THR A 101 -11.06 2.20 -14.69
N LYS A 102 -11.76 3.33 -14.79
CA LYS A 102 -11.97 4.27 -13.69
C LYS A 102 -13.42 4.24 -13.20
N VAL A 103 -13.59 4.26 -11.88
CA VAL A 103 -14.91 4.33 -11.21
C VAL A 103 -14.89 5.52 -10.25
N SER A 104 -15.92 6.37 -10.31
CA SER A 104 -16.07 7.53 -9.44
C SER A 104 -16.99 7.24 -8.25
N PHE A 105 -16.63 7.79 -7.09
CA PHE A 105 -17.35 7.59 -5.83
C PHE A 105 -17.82 8.93 -5.25
N PRO A 106 -19.00 9.44 -5.66
CA PRO A 106 -19.45 10.79 -5.31
C PRO A 106 -20.07 10.90 -3.91
N LYS A 107 -20.35 9.78 -3.24
CA LYS A 107 -21.03 9.75 -1.94
C LYS A 107 -20.10 9.22 -0.87
N GLU A 108 -20.16 9.85 0.30
CA GLU A 108 -19.53 9.32 1.51
C GLU A 108 -20.14 7.96 1.89
N GLY A 109 -19.32 7.01 2.33
CA GLY A 109 -19.77 5.66 2.66
C GLY A 109 -18.69 4.58 2.54
N VAL A 110 -19.06 3.34 2.88
CA VAL A 110 -18.25 2.14 2.63
C VAL A 110 -18.90 1.37 1.49
N PHE A 111 -18.13 1.09 0.44
CA PHE A 111 -18.58 0.44 -0.79
C PHE A 111 -17.87 -0.91 -0.93
N PRO A 112 -18.43 -1.99 -0.36
CA PRO A 112 -17.88 -3.33 -0.53
C PRO A 112 -18.08 -3.82 -1.97
N TYR A 113 -17.07 -4.51 -2.49
CA TYR A 113 -17.06 -5.08 -3.82
C TYR A 113 -16.34 -6.42 -3.86
N PHE A 114 -16.56 -7.16 -4.94
CA PHE A 114 -16.01 -8.49 -5.16
C PHE A 114 -15.67 -8.71 -6.63
N CYS A 115 -14.78 -9.66 -6.89
CA CYS A 115 -14.51 -10.17 -8.24
C CYS A 115 -15.42 -11.38 -8.50
N SER A 116 -16.20 -11.37 -9.58
CA SER A 116 -17.16 -12.45 -9.87
C SER A 116 -16.52 -13.78 -10.21
N PHE A 117 -15.22 -13.80 -10.52
CA PHE A 117 -14.48 -15.03 -10.86
C PHE A 117 -13.89 -15.72 -9.64
N HIS A 118 -13.58 -14.97 -8.58
CA HIS A 118 -12.73 -15.44 -7.47
C HIS A 118 -13.31 -15.15 -6.08
N ALA A 119 -14.59 -14.78 -5.99
CA ALA A 119 -15.24 -14.43 -4.73
C ALA A 119 -16.70 -14.87 -4.66
N THR A 120 -17.24 -14.90 -3.44
CA THR A 120 -18.68 -15.07 -3.22
C THR A 120 -19.42 -13.76 -3.52
N PRO A 121 -20.59 -13.79 -4.16
CA PRO A 121 -21.32 -12.57 -4.54
C PRO A 121 -21.80 -11.69 -3.38
N ASP A 122 -21.77 -12.20 -2.16
CA ASP A 122 -22.10 -11.44 -0.94
C ASP A 122 -20.92 -10.57 -0.44
N GLY A 123 -19.77 -10.62 -1.11
CA GLY A 123 -18.58 -9.85 -0.76
C GLY A 123 -17.95 -10.24 0.57
N LYS A 124 -18.17 -11.48 1.03
CA LYS A 124 -17.63 -11.97 2.31
C LYS A 124 -16.40 -12.86 2.18
N ASN A 125 -16.25 -13.62 1.09
CA ASN A 125 -15.16 -14.59 0.93
C ASN A 125 -14.52 -14.51 -0.45
N GLY A 126 -13.22 -14.81 -0.52
CA GLY A 126 -12.43 -14.77 -1.75
C GLY A 126 -11.90 -13.37 -2.07
N MET A 127 -11.82 -13.05 -3.35
CA MET A 127 -11.35 -11.75 -3.86
C MET A 127 -12.37 -10.64 -3.60
N VAL A 128 -12.28 -10.04 -2.41
CA VAL A 128 -13.19 -8.98 -1.93
C VAL A 128 -12.40 -7.76 -1.52
N GLY A 129 -13.02 -6.59 -1.62
CA GLY A 129 -12.41 -5.34 -1.17
C GLY A 129 -13.43 -4.30 -0.75
N ASP A 130 -12.95 -3.21 -0.19
CA ASP A 130 -13.77 -2.07 0.23
C ASP A 130 -13.19 -0.75 -0.29
N ILE A 131 -14.05 0.09 -0.86
CA ILE A 131 -13.72 1.50 -1.04
C ILE A 131 -14.34 2.27 0.12
N VAL A 132 -13.51 2.99 0.88
CA VAL A 132 -13.94 3.83 2.00
C VAL A 132 -13.88 5.28 1.54
N VAL A 133 -15.04 5.92 1.43
CA VAL A 133 -15.15 7.29 0.91
C VAL A 133 -15.43 8.23 2.06
N GLY A 134 -14.61 9.26 2.22
CA GLY A 134 -14.76 10.27 3.26
C GLY A 134 -14.26 9.81 4.64
N ASN A 135 -14.87 10.35 5.71
CA ASN A 135 -14.45 10.13 7.09
C ASN A 135 -15.40 9.18 7.84
N VAL A 136 -15.88 8.14 7.14
CA VAL A 136 -16.73 7.13 7.74
C VAL A 136 -15.93 6.17 8.63
N PRO A 137 -16.50 5.72 9.77
CA PRO A 137 -15.92 4.61 10.51
C PRO A 137 -15.87 3.36 9.64
N TYR A 138 -14.70 2.70 9.62
CA TYR A 138 -14.50 1.44 8.92
C TYR A 138 -13.93 0.42 9.89
N ASN A 139 -14.59 -0.74 9.98
CA ASN A 139 -14.15 -1.88 10.78
C ASN A 139 -14.35 -3.15 9.93
N PRO A 140 -13.30 -3.71 9.32
CA PRO A 140 -13.42 -4.90 8.50
C PRO A 140 -13.86 -6.12 9.31
N ALA A 141 -13.56 -6.17 10.62
CA ALA A 141 -14.01 -7.25 11.49
C ALA A 141 -15.53 -7.23 11.74
N ALA A 142 -16.21 -6.11 11.51
CA ALA A 142 -17.67 -6.04 11.61
C ALA A 142 -18.35 -6.95 10.57
N LYS A 143 -17.70 -7.20 9.41
CA LYS A 143 -18.17 -8.18 8.41
C LYS A 143 -18.24 -9.59 8.98
N SER A 144 -17.38 -9.91 9.95
CA SER A 144 -17.33 -11.16 10.68
C SER A 144 -18.17 -11.14 11.97
N GLY A 145 -19.04 -10.14 12.16
CA GLY A 145 -19.88 -9.99 13.35
C GLY A 145 -19.13 -9.54 14.61
N LYS A 146 -17.89 -9.06 14.47
CA LYS A 146 -17.03 -8.67 15.60
C LYS A 146 -17.01 -7.16 15.78
N SER A 147 -17.25 -6.71 17.01
CA SER A 147 -17.07 -5.31 17.43
C SER A 147 -15.87 -5.25 18.37
N TRP A 148 -14.79 -4.62 17.93
CA TRP A 148 -13.54 -4.56 18.68
C TRP A 148 -13.32 -3.21 19.33
N LYS A 149 -12.68 -3.23 20.49
CA LYS A 149 -12.03 -2.07 21.10
C LYS A 149 -10.54 -2.37 21.20
N ASN A 150 -9.72 -1.39 20.83
CA ASN A 150 -8.27 -1.47 21.00
C ASN A 150 -7.93 -1.60 22.50
N VAL A 151 -6.89 -2.36 22.81
CA VAL A 151 -6.40 -2.55 24.19
C VAL A 151 -4.90 -2.30 24.23
N SER A 152 -4.41 -1.77 25.35
CA SER A 152 -2.98 -1.48 25.55
C SER A 152 -2.22 -2.59 26.25
N GLN A 153 -2.92 -3.59 26.80
CA GLN A 153 -2.33 -4.64 27.62
C GLN A 153 -2.46 -5.99 26.92
N PHE A 154 -1.44 -6.82 27.14
CA PHE A 154 -1.51 -8.24 26.80
C PHE A 154 -2.69 -8.89 27.53
N SER A 155 -3.47 -9.69 26.80
CA SER A 155 -4.68 -10.32 27.34
C SER A 155 -4.39 -11.48 28.30
N GLY A 156 -3.13 -11.94 28.37
CA GLY A 156 -2.76 -13.19 29.05
C GLY A 156 -2.88 -14.43 28.13
N THR A 157 -3.46 -14.30 26.94
CA THR A 157 -3.74 -15.44 26.06
C THR A 157 -2.70 -15.57 24.96
N THR A 158 -2.11 -16.77 24.84
CA THR A 158 -1.22 -17.13 23.72
C THR A 158 -1.88 -18.19 22.84
N ARG A 159 -2.04 -17.89 21.55
CA ARG A 159 -2.51 -18.78 20.48
C ARG A 159 -1.30 -19.42 19.80
N LYS A 160 -1.12 -20.73 19.96
CA LYS A 160 0.10 -21.42 19.47
C LYS A 160 -0.11 -22.06 18.10
N VAL A 161 0.79 -21.78 17.17
CA VAL A 161 0.81 -22.36 15.82
C VAL A 161 2.06 -23.26 15.68
N PRO A 162 1.96 -24.49 15.15
CA PRO A 162 0.74 -25.18 14.73
C PRO A 162 0.04 -25.97 15.88
N SER A 163 0.65 -26.03 17.06
CA SER A 163 0.25 -26.98 18.12
C SER A 163 -1.20 -26.84 18.62
N GLN A 164 -1.78 -25.64 18.57
CA GLN A 164 -3.18 -25.40 18.94
C GLN A 164 -4.04 -25.04 17.72
N TYR A 165 -3.49 -24.27 16.79
CA TYR A 165 -4.15 -23.87 15.55
C TYR A 165 -3.32 -24.36 14.37
N PRO A 166 -3.90 -25.09 13.41
CA PRO A 166 -3.13 -25.69 12.31
C PRO A 166 -2.50 -24.67 11.35
N THR A 167 -3.01 -23.44 11.33
CA THR A 167 -2.56 -22.35 10.45
C THR A 167 -2.44 -21.04 11.24
N ILE A 168 -1.67 -20.09 10.72
CA ILE A 168 -1.55 -18.75 11.29
C ILE A 168 -2.89 -18.02 11.20
N GLN A 169 -3.59 -18.12 10.05
CA GLN A 169 -4.89 -17.49 9.88
C GLN A 169 -5.91 -17.97 10.94
N ASN A 170 -5.96 -19.27 11.25
CA ASN A 170 -6.88 -19.79 12.25
C ASN A 170 -6.59 -19.23 13.65
N ALA A 171 -5.33 -19.02 13.99
CA ALA A 171 -4.94 -18.39 15.25
C ALA A 171 -5.33 -16.91 15.30
N VAL A 172 -5.13 -16.17 14.21
CA VAL A 172 -5.55 -14.76 14.06
C VAL A 172 -7.08 -14.63 14.16
N ASP A 173 -7.82 -15.49 13.46
CA ASP A 173 -9.29 -15.49 13.47
C ASP A 173 -9.86 -15.80 14.86
N ALA A 174 -9.18 -16.63 15.64
CA ALA A 174 -9.56 -16.97 17.01
C ALA A 174 -9.09 -15.95 18.06
N SER A 175 -8.28 -14.97 17.67
CA SER A 175 -7.72 -13.99 18.60
C SER A 175 -8.73 -12.92 19.02
N ASN A 176 -8.62 -12.50 20.28
CA ASN A 176 -9.22 -11.26 20.79
C ASN A 176 -8.13 -10.16 20.88
N PRO A 177 -8.51 -8.87 20.95
CA PRO A 177 -7.55 -7.81 21.18
C PRO A 177 -6.67 -8.07 22.41
N GLY A 178 -5.36 -7.87 22.25
CA GLY A 178 -4.35 -8.14 23.27
C GLY A 178 -3.77 -9.55 23.25
N ASP A 179 -4.29 -10.48 22.43
CA ASP A 179 -3.74 -11.84 22.32
C ASP A 179 -2.35 -11.86 21.65
N LEU A 180 -1.56 -12.88 21.98
CA LEU A 180 -0.31 -13.23 21.28
C LEU A 180 -0.55 -14.44 20.38
N VAL A 181 -0.29 -14.32 19.09
CA VAL A 181 -0.14 -15.45 18.16
C VAL A 181 1.34 -15.82 18.12
N LEU A 182 1.69 -16.97 18.71
CA LEU A 182 3.07 -17.47 18.77
C LEU A 182 3.27 -18.60 17.77
N ILE A 183 4.16 -18.36 16.79
CA ILE A 183 4.37 -19.23 15.64
C ILE A 183 5.67 -20.00 15.84
N SER A 184 5.57 -21.33 15.87
CA SER A 184 6.73 -22.23 15.96
C SER A 184 7.46 -22.30 14.61
N GLU A 185 8.71 -22.77 14.64
CA GLU A 185 9.54 -22.99 13.44
C GLU A 185 8.77 -23.77 12.36
N GLY A 186 8.87 -23.33 11.10
CA GLY A 186 8.14 -23.92 9.98
C GLY A 186 8.03 -23.01 8.77
N ILE A 187 7.66 -23.61 7.64
CA ILE A 187 7.29 -22.89 6.41
C ILE A 187 5.76 -22.94 6.28
N TYR A 188 5.14 -21.77 6.24
CA TYR A 188 3.70 -21.57 6.21
C TYR A 188 3.31 -21.03 4.83
N LEU A 189 2.55 -21.82 4.07
CA LEU A 189 2.10 -21.47 2.72
C LEU A 189 0.77 -20.70 2.80
N GLU A 190 0.83 -19.52 3.39
CA GLU A 190 -0.34 -18.73 3.79
C GLU A 190 -0.25 -17.28 3.28
N GLU A 191 -1.42 -16.66 3.14
CA GLU A 191 -1.59 -15.21 3.08
C GLU A 191 -2.47 -14.85 4.27
N VAL A 192 -1.91 -14.14 5.25
CA VAL A 192 -2.58 -13.90 6.53
C VAL A 192 -3.22 -12.52 6.51
N THR A 193 -4.53 -12.45 6.73
CA THR A 193 -5.28 -11.20 6.89
C THR A 193 -5.65 -10.98 8.34
N VAL A 194 -5.28 -9.82 8.88
CA VAL A 194 -5.47 -9.43 10.28
C VAL A 194 -6.47 -8.28 10.35
N THR A 195 -7.60 -8.53 11.01
CA THR A 195 -8.65 -7.52 11.29
C THR A 195 -8.91 -7.33 12.79
N THR A 196 -8.29 -8.17 13.64
CA THR A 196 -8.36 -8.04 15.10
C THR A 196 -7.28 -7.04 15.56
N PRO A 197 -7.64 -5.93 16.22
CA PRO A 197 -6.68 -4.94 16.66
C PRO A 197 -5.87 -5.44 17.85
N SER A 198 -4.75 -4.79 18.12
CA SER A 198 -3.94 -4.94 19.34
C SER A 198 -3.40 -6.35 19.59
N ILE A 199 -3.35 -7.21 18.58
CA ILE A 199 -2.69 -8.52 18.68
C ILE A 199 -1.21 -8.41 18.35
N THR A 200 -0.42 -9.32 18.91
CA THR A 200 0.98 -9.52 18.50
C THR A 200 1.09 -10.83 17.74
N ILE A 201 1.70 -10.80 16.55
CA ILE A 201 2.04 -11.99 15.76
C ILE A 201 3.55 -12.16 15.81
N ARG A 202 4.01 -13.23 16.44
CA ARG A 202 5.44 -13.43 16.74
C ARG A 202 5.92 -14.81 16.29
N GLY A 203 6.95 -14.85 15.47
CA GLY A 203 7.72 -16.08 15.24
C GLY A 203 8.68 -16.36 16.40
N VAL A 204 8.97 -17.63 16.68
CA VAL A 204 9.99 -18.01 17.68
C VAL A 204 11.42 -17.71 17.22
N ASP A 205 11.66 -17.68 15.92
CA ASP A 205 12.95 -17.37 15.29
C ASP A 205 12.70 -16.82 13.88
N ARG A 206 13.17 -15.59 13.60
CA ARG A 206 12.95 -14.94 12.31
C ARG A 206 13.43 -15.74 11.11
N ASN A 207 14.50 -16.52 11.28
CA ASN A 207 15.12 -17.27 10.18
C ASN A 207 14.47 -18.64 9.94
N LYS A 208 13.59 -19.08 10.85
CA LYS A 208 12.97 -20.40 10.80
C LYS A 208 11.45 -20.37 10.75
N VAL A 209 10.83 -19.24 11.06
CA VAL A 209 9.40 -19.00 10.84
C VAL A 209 9.26 -18.23 9.53
N ILE A 210 8.85 -18.95 8.48
CA ILE A 210 8.80 -18.41 7.11
C ILE A 210 7.37 -18.48 6.62
N ILE A 211 6.80 -17.34 6.22
CA ILE A 211 5.59 -17.27 5.41
C ILE A 211 6.03 -17.20 3.95
N ASP A 212 5.59 -18.16 3.15
CA ASP A 212 6.00 -18.30 1.75
C ASP A 212 4.80 -18.16 0.81
N GLY A 213 4.80 -17.08 0.02
CA GLY A 213 3.75 -16.79 -0.93
C GLY A 213 3.77 -17.70 -2.17
N GLN A 214 4.86 -18.44 -2.41
CA GLN A 214 5.09 -19.32 -3.57
C GLN A 214 4.90 -18.65 -4.94
N PHE A 215 4.97 -17.33 -5.01
CA PHE A 215 4.57 -16.50 -6.16
C PHE A 215 3.14 -16.77 -6.63
N GLN A 216 2.26 -17.14 -5.69
CA GLN A 216 0.85 -17.40 -5.94
C GLN A 216 -0.06 -16.57 -5.03
N ARG A 217 0.46 -16.10 -3.90
CA ARG A 217 -0.26 -15.35 -2.88
C ARG A 217 0.16 -13.89 -2.92
N GLY A 218 -0.79 -13.00 -2.70
CA GLY A 218 -0.58 -11.56 -2.77
C GLY A 218 0.39 -11.10 -1.71
N ASN A 219 0.08 -11.37 -0.45
CA ASN A 219 0.83 -10.85 0.69
C ASN A 219 1.28 -11.98 1.64
N GLY A 220 2.31 -11.72 2.45
CA GLY A 220 2.66 -12.58 3.59
C GLY A 220 1.69 -12.37 4.76
N ILE A 221 1.82 -11.22 5.44
CA ILE A 221 0.83 -10.77 6.45
C ILE A 221 0.33 -9.39 6.08
N MET A 222 -0.99 -9.24 6.06
CA MET A 222 -1.70 -8.02 5.75
C MET A 222 -2.61 -7.61 6.92
N VAL A 223 -2.42 -6.42 7.45
CA VAL A 223 -3.20 -5.83 8.54
C VAL A 223 -4.11 -4.75 7.96
N VAL A 224 -5.42 -4.95 8.07
CA VAL A 224 -6.43 -4.08 7.45
C VAL A 224 -7.24 -3.40 8.53
N ALA A 225 -7.05 -2.08 8.67
CA ALA A 225 -7.76 -1.23 9.63
C ALA A 225 -7.86 -1.81 11.06
N ALA A 226 -6.81 -2.51 11.48
CA ALA A 226 -6.65 -3.09 12.81
C ALA A 226 -5.50 -2.39 13.53
N ASP A 227 -5.87 -1.43 14.38
CA ASP A 227 -4.95 -0.60 15.14
C ASP A 227 -4.13 -1.41 16.14
N GLY A 228 -2.90 -0.97 16.41
CA GLY A 228 -2.04 -1.53 17.46
C GLY A 228 -1.47 -2.91 17.15
N VAL A 229 -1.55 -3.40 15.91
CA VAL A 229 -1.03 -4.73 15.57
C VAL A 229 0.50 -4.71 15.46
N VAL A 230 1.11 -5.68 16.13
CA VAL A 230 2.56 -5.92 16.10
C VAL A 230 2.85 -7.18 15.32
N ILE A 231 3.84 -7.13 14.43
CA ILE A 231 4.38 -8.30 13.74
C ILE A 231 5.87 -8.36 14.04
N GLU A 232 6.37 -9.48 14.57
CA GLU A 232 7.79 -9.58 14.90
C GLU A 232 8.44 -10.97 14.81
N ASN A 233 9.75 -10.98 14.54
CA ASN A 233 10.61 -12.16 14.56
C ASN A 233 10.16 -13.28 13.59
N LEU A 234 9.85 -12.92 12.34
CA LEU A 234 9.54 -13.86 11.26
C LEU A 234 9.95 -13.34 9.87
N THR A 235 9.93 -14.25 8.89
CA THR A 235 10.23 -13.98 7.48
C THR A 235 8.97 -14.05 6.62
N ALA A 236 8.86 -13.15 5.63
CA ALA A 236 7.90 -13.25 4.53
C ALA A 236 8.64 -13.21 3.18
N ARG A 237 8.34 -14.16 2.28
CA ARG A 237 9.00 -14.23 0.97
C ARG A 237 8.10 -14.72 -0.15
N ASN A 238 8.54 -14.49 -1.39
CA ASN A 238 7.90 -14.96 -2.61
C ASN A 238 6.42 -14.58 -2.70
N ALA A 239 6.01 -13.46 -2.11
CA ALA A 239 4.69 -12.90 -2.31
C ALA A 239 4.62 -12.24 -3.70
N THR A 240 3.47 -12.29 -4.38
CA THR A 240 3.30 -11.59 -5.67
C THR A 240 3.16 -10.07 -5.50
N LEU A 241 2.87 -9.62 -4.28
CA LEU A 241 2.86 -8.23 -3.85
C LEU A 241 3.84 -8.04 -2.68
N ASN A 242 3.35 -8.10 -1.45
CA ASN A 242 4.06 -7.55 -0.29
C ASN A 242 4.48 -8.62 0.73
N GLY A 243 5.62 -8.42 1.39
CA GLY A 243 6.00 -9.26 2.53
C GLY A 243 5.09 -9.01 3.74
N PHE A 244 5.18 -7.80 4.29
CA PHE A 244 4.37 -7.35 5.43
C PHE A 244 3.67 -6.05 5.07
N TYR A 245 2.36 -5.99 5.27
CA TYR A 245 1.54 -4.88 4.80
C TYR A 245 0.59 -4.37 5.89
N TRP A 246 0.67 -3.09 6.23
CA TRP A 246 -0.30 -2.38 7.05
C TRP A 246 -1.07 -1.36 6.21
N THR A 247 -2.40 -1.40 6.28
CA THR A 247 -3.27 -0.45 5.58
C THR A 247 -4.38 0.12 6.45
N GLY A 248 -4.52 1.44 6.47
CA GLY A 248 -5.57 2.11 7.23
C GLY A 248 -5.43 1.99 8.75
N VAL A 249 -4.21 1.78 9.29
CA VAL A 249 -4.01 1.49 10.72
C VAL A 249 -3.41 2.67 11.50
N LYS A 250 -3.73 2.75 12.79
CA LYS A 250 -3.09 3.64 13.75
C LYS A 250 -2.33 2.83 14.79
N GLY A 251 -1.05 3.15 14.98
CA GLY A 251 -0.19 2.40 15.88
C GLY A 251 0.14 1.05 15.27
N TYR A 252 1.33 0.88 14.71
CA TYR A 252 1.77 -0.41 14.18
C TYR A 252 3.25 -0.62 14.44
N ARG A 253 3.67 -1.88 14.54
CA ARG A 253 5.08 -2.20 14.75
C ARG A 253 5.53 -3.42 13.93
N GLY A 254 6.63 -3.24 13.19
CA GLY A 254 7.38 -4.31 12.55
C GLY A 254 8.74 -4.50 13.24
N SER A 255 8.85 -5.58 14.01
CA SER A 255 10.00 -6.03 14.82
C SER A 255 10.86 -7.13 14.19
N TYR A 256 12.17 -7.02 13.92
CA TYR A 256 12.98 -8.19 13.51
C TYR A 256 12.41 -8.96 12.30
N LEU A 257 11.88 -8.22 11.32
CA LEU A 257 11.25 -8.81 10.13
C LEU A 257 12.30 -9.06 9.05
N THR A 258 12.12 -10.13 8.29
CA THR A 258 12.87 -10.37 7.05
C THR A 258 11.88 -10.47 5.90
N ALA A 259 11.88 -9.49 5.00
CA ALA A 259 11.06 -9.51 3.80
C ALA A 259 11.96 -9.66 2.59
N HIS A 260 11.85 -10.76 1.82
CA HIS A 260 12.68 -10.90 0.62
C HIS A 260 11.97 -11.50 -0.58
N ASN A 261 12.36 -11.05 -1.78
CA ASN A 261 11.90 -11.60 -3.05
C ASN A 261 10.37 -11.51 -3.20
N ASN A 262 9.80 -10.36 -2.82
CA ASN A 262 8.37 -10.07 -2.92
C ASN A 262 8.11 -9.13 -4.11
N GLY A 263 6.99 -9.29 -4.81
CA GLY A 263 6.74 -8.72 -6.13
C GLY A 263 6.55 -7.20 -6.20
N ASP A 264 6.26 -6.52 -5.09
CA ASP A 264 6.08 -5.06 -5.04
C ASP A 264 6.92 -4.43 -3.93
N TYR A 265 6.49 -4.60 -2.67
CA TYR A 265 7.17 -4.06 -1.49
C TYR A 265 7.64 -5.14 -0.50
N GLY A 266 8.74 -4.88 0.22
CA GLY A 266 9.17 -5.74 1.32
C GLY A 266 8.29 -5.55 2.55
N ILE A 267 8.41 -4.37 3.18
CA ILE A 267 7.64 -3.92 4.34
C ILE A 267 6.90 -2.65 3.95
N TYR A 268 5.57 -2.67 3.99
CA TYR A 268 4.70 -1.65 3.41
C TYR A 268 3.72 -1.12 4.45
N ALA A 269 3.69 0.20 4.66
CA ALA A 269 2.64 0.89 5.39
C ALA A 269 1.98 1.96 4.53
N PHE A 270 0.67 1.82 4.31
CA PHE A 270 -0.15 2.67 3.46
C PHE A 270 -1.32 3.25 4.25
N ASP A 271 -1.65 4.53 4.10
CA ASP A 271 -2.75 5.18 4.85
C ASP A 271 -2.69 4.86 6.36
N SER A 272 -1.46 4.81 6.89
CA SER A 272 -1.20 4.30 8.24
C SER A 272 -0.31 5.28 9.00
N ILE A 273 -0.60 5.46 10.30
CA ILE A 273 0.04 6.48 11.12
C ILE A 273 0.55 5.94 12.47
N ASN A 274 1.51 6.64 13.07
CA ASN A 274 2.11 6.31 14.38
C ASN A 274 2.80 4.94 14.37
N GLY A 275 3.64 4.69 13.37
CA GLY A 275 4.29 3.39 13.14
C GLY A 275 5.73 3.31 13.61
N VAL A 276 6.21 2.09 13.87
CA VAL A 276 7.63 1.79 14.08
C VAL A 276 8.04 0.59 13.23
N ILE A 277 9.08 0.72 12.41
CA ILE A 277 9.73 -0.38 11.71
C ILE A 277 11.19 -0.40 12.14
N GLU A 278 11.63 -1.49 12.74
CA GLU A 278 12.96 -1.57 13.34
C GLU A 278 13.62 -2.94 13.23
N HIS A 279 14.95 -3.00 13.32
CA HIS A 279 15.75 -4.23 13.38
C HIS A 279 15.48 -5.22 12.24
N SER A 280 15.05 -4.71 11.08
CA SER A 280 14.48 -5.51 10.00
C SER A 280 15.42 -5.59 8.79
N TYR A 281 15.14 -6.52 7.89
CA TYR A 281 15.83 -6.72 6.64
C TYR A 281 14.83 -6.78 5.48
N ALA A 282 15.06 -6.01 4.42
CA ALA A 282 14.23 -6.01 3.23
C ALA A 282 15.07 -6.12 1.94
N SER A 283 14.78 -7.08 1.06
CA SER A 283 15.58 -7.27 -0.16
C SER A 283 14.85 -7.88 -1.34
N GLY A 284 15.27 -7.56 -2.57
CA GLY A 284 14.75 -8.19 -3.78
C GLY A 284 13.32 -7.78 -4.14
N SER A 285 12.85 -6.62 -3.69
CA SER A 285 11.56 -6.05 -4.07
C SER A 285 11.69 -5.12 -5.29
N PRO A 286 10.90 -5.33 -6.37
CA PRO A 286 10.96 -4.54 -7.59
C PRO A 286 10.69 -3.04 -7.43
N ASP A 287 9.88 -2.60 -6.47
CA ASP A 287 9.71 -1.18 -6.16
C ASP A 287 10.61 -0.79 -4.97
N SER A 288 10.24 -1.17 -3.74
CA SER A 288 11.05 -0.80 -2.58
C SER A 288 11.06 -1.83 -1.45
N GLY A 289 12.19 -1.88 -0.73
CA GLY A 289 12.31 -2.76 0.44
C GLY A 289 11.42 -2.27 1.60
N ILE A 290 11.35 -0.95 1.80
CA ILE A 290 10.47 -0.33 2.80
C ILE A 290 9.67 0.79 2.14
N TYR A 291 8.36 0.79 2.33
CA TYR A 291 7.49 1.85 1.86
C TYR A 291 6.65 2.43 2.99
N ILE A 292 6.62 3.75 3.10
CA ILE A 292 5.67 4.52 3.92
C ILE A 292 4.95 5.52 3.01
N GLY A 293 3.62 5.51 2.98
CA GLY A 293 2.92 6.48 2.14
C GLY A 293 1.44 6.68 2.41
N GLN A 294 0.93 7.72 1.73
CA GLN A 294 -0.47 8.10 1.69
C GLN A 294 -1.00 8.39 3.10
N CYS A 295 -0.17 9.01 3.92
CA CYS A 295 -0.46 9.35 5.30
C CYS A 295 -0.10 10.81 5.59
N TYR A 296 -0.91 11.45 6.44
CA TYR A 296 -0.65 12.81 6.90
C TYR A 296 -1.34 13.11 8.27
N PRO A 297 -0.59 13.47 9.32
CA PRO A 297 0.84 13.24 9.48
C PRO A 297 1.14 11.73 9.60
N CYS A 298 2.17 11.22 8.94
CA CYS A 298 2.53 9.79 9.02
C CYS A 298 3.02 9.40 10.41
N LYS A 299 3.95 10.17 11.00
CA LYS A 299 4.58 9.84 12.29
C LYS A 299 5.08 8.40 12.34
N ALA A 300 5.79 7.97 11.29
CA ALA A 300 6.45 6.67 11.26
C ALA A 300 7.92 6.84 11.63
N ILE A 301 8.47 5.88 12.37
CA ILE A 301 9.90 5.79 12.70
C ILE A 301 10.46 4.55 12.00
N ILE A 302 11.56 4.73 11.25
CA ILE A 302 12.32 3.63 10.65
C ILE A 302 13.74 3.69 11.19
N TYR A 303 14.19 2.66 11.91
CA TYR A 303 15.55 2.65 12.46
C TYR A 303 16.17 1.24 12.52
N ASP A 304 17.50 1.18 12.38
CA ASP A 304 18.24 -0.09 12.36
C ASP A 304 17.65 -1.11 11.37
N VAL A 305 17.41 -0.67 10.14
CA VAL A 305 16.92 -1.51 9.05
C VAL A 305 17.96 -1.58 7.95
N VAL A 306 18.15 -2.76 7.38
CA VAL A 306 18.93 -2.98 6.16
C VAL A 306 17.97 -3.20 5.00
N SER A 307 18.10 -2.40 3.95
CA SER A 307 17.30 -2.52 2.74
C SER A 307 18.18 -2.44 1.51
N GLU A 308 18.33 -3.57 0.80
CA GLU A 308 19.31 -3.73 -0.28
C GLU A 308 18.77 -4.60 -1.42
N HIS A 309 19.34 -4.47 -2.62
CA HIS A 309 18.91 -5.20 -3.82
C HIS A 309 17.42 -4.99 -4.18
N ASN A 310 16.86 -3.84 -3.80
CA ASN A 310 15.56 -3.35 -4.22
C ASN A 310 15.77 -2.24 -5.28
N ALA A 311 14.75 -1.86 -6.05
CA ALA A 311 14.89 -0.67 -6.90
C ALA A 311 15.09 0.60 -6.04
N LEU A 312 14.38 0.70 -4.90
CA LEU A 312 14.60 1.69 -3.86
C LEU A 312 14.78 1.01 -2.49
N GLY A 313 15.77 1.44 -1.71
CA GLY A 313 15.89 0.97 -0.32
C GLY A 313 14.70 1.41 0.54
N TYR A 314 14.27 2.66 0.37
CA TYR A 314 13.11 3.26 1.02
C TYR A 314 12.33 4.12 0.02
N SER A 315 11.01 4.05 0.07
CA SER A 315 10.10 4.92 -0.69
C SER A 315 9.09 5.60 0.24
N GLY A 316 9.02 6.92 0.16
CA GLY A 316 8.15 7.78 0.94
C GLY A 316 7.23 8.61 0.05
N THR A 317 6.07 8.08 -0.38
CA THR A 317 5.19 8.75 -1.35
C THR A 317 3.94 9.29 -0.70
N ASN A 318 3.64 10.58 -0.91
CA ASN A 318 2.55 11.28 -0.20
C ASN A 318 2.62 11.07 1.33
N ALA A 319 3.84 10.98 1.85
CA ALA A 319 4.13 10.81 3.27
C ALA A 319 4.52 12.16 3.86
N GLY A 320 3.59 12.83 4.54
CA GLY A 320 3.83 14.15 5.12
C GLY A 320 3.65 14.19 6.63
N GLY A 321 4.05 15.30 7.24
CA GLY A 321 3.92 15.55 8.68
C GLY A 321 4.85 14.69 9.54
N ASN A 322 5.98 15.28 9.97
CA ASN A 322 7.02 14.72 10.86
C ASN A 322 7.18 13.20 10.78
N SER A 323 7.83 12.73 9.72
CA SER A 323 8.46 11.40 9.65
C SER A 323 9.92 11.56 10.07
N ILE A 324 10.43 10.72 10.97
CA ILE A 324 11.82 10.76 11.47
C ILE A 324 12.45 9.39 11.26
#